data_AF-A0AAD7ND54-F1
#
_entry.id   AF-A0AAD7ND54-F1
#
_cell.length_a   1.000
_cell.length_b   1.000
_cell.length_c   1.000
_cell.angle_alpha   90.00
_cell.angle_beta   90.00
_cell.angle_gamma   90.00
#
_symmetry.space_group_name_H-M   'P 1'
#
loop_
_entity.id
_entity.type
_entity.pdbx_description
1 polymer ?
#
loop_
_entity_poly.entity_id
_entity_poly.type
_entity_poly.pdbx_seq_one_letter_code
_entity_poly.pdbx_strand_id
1 'polypeptide(L)'
;MPEFGLDQELETLMRQFLRSNADPSDDDDAILDDDALFCVPHLVESASNLLSSLLALISHHTPARTQSLQDRLNPFDWHAVIDMVASCGLVDATELSNVKARMEAIYGPYDSPAISRIEMRAAARSRVAAALEEGDDLLFEFARPIQEGADNPLLDFTRPTARRPARDVAEEEEIDSDDLDS
;
A
#
# COMPACT_ATOMS: atom_id res chain seq x y z
N MET A 1 -31.16 -17.11 -1.58
CA MET A 1 -30.21 -16.03 -1.30
C MET A 1 -30.12 -15.91 0.21
N PRO A 2 -28.93 -15.82 0.82
CA PRO A 2 -28.85 -15.48 2.24
C PRO A 2 -29.47 -14.09 2.42
N GLU A 3 -30.43 -13.95 3.34
CA GLU A 3 -31.12 -12.68 3.64
C GLU A 3 -30.38 -11.82 4.69
N PHE A 4 -29.25 -12.32 5.20
CA PHE A 4 -28.45 -11.61 6.20
C PHE A 4 -27.58 -10.53 5.55
N GLY A 5 -27.71 -9.30 6.04
CA GLY A 5 -26.81 -8.20 5.70
C GLY A 5 -25.46 -8.32 6.44
N LEU A 6 -24.44 -7.63 5.92
CA LEU A 6 -23.08 -7.61 6.49
C LEU A 6 -23.08 -7.10 7.94
N ASP A 7 -23.96 -6.15 8.23
CA ASP A 7 -24.23 -5.60 9.56
C ASP A 7 -24.66 -6.68 10.55
N GLN A 8 -25.62 -7.51 10.15
CA GLN A 8 -26.12 -8.58 11.00
C GLN A 8 -25.08 -9.67 11.21
N GLU A 9 -24.31 -10.01 10.15
CA GLU A 9 -23.23 -10.99 10.26
C GLU A 9 -22.13 -10.51 11.22
N LEU A 10 -21.68 -9.26 11.08
CA LEU A 10 -20.70 -8.64 11.96
C LEU A 10 -21.19 -8.55 13.40
N GLU A 11 -22.47 -8.24 13.60
CA GLU A 11 -23.07 -8.26 14.93
C GLU A 11 -22.98 -9.68 15.54
N THR A 12 -23.37 -10.73 14.81
CA THR A 12 -23.23 -12.11 15.31
C THR A 12 -21.79 -12.51 15.60
N LEU A 13 -20.83 -12.14 14.73
CA LEU A 13 -19.41 -12.43 14.93
C LEU A 13 -18.87 -11.71 16.17
N MET A 14 -19.25 -10.45 16.38
CA MET A 14 -18.84 -9.69 17.54
C MET A 14 -19.41 -10.30 18.83
N ARG A 15 -20.69 -10.69 18.82
CA ARG A 15 -21.31 -11.42 19.94
C ARG A 15 -20.60 -12.73 20.23
N GLN A 16 -20.23 -13.48 19.19
CA GLN A 16 -19.50 -14.73 19.35
C GLN A 16 -18.09 -14.50 19.90
N PHE A 17 -17.38 -13.48 19.43
CA PHE A 17 -16.04 -13.12 19.89
C PHE A 17 -16.05 -12.68 21.35
N LEU A 18 -17.01 -11.84 21.75
CA LEU A 18 -17.17 -11.42 23.14
C LEU A 18 -17.47 -12.61 24.05
N ARG A 19 -18.35 -13.53 23.63
CA ARG A 19 -18.63 -14.77 24.36
C ARG A 19 -17.41 -15.69 24.46
N SER A 20 -16.59 -15.77 23.41
CA SER A 20 -15.39 -16.59 23.42
C SER A 20 -14.28 -16.03 24.31
N ASN A 21 -14.27 -14.73 24.58
CA ASN A 21 -13.28 -14.07 25.44
C ASN A 21 -13.80 -13.79 26.86
N ALA A 22 -15.10 -13.93 27.10
CA ALA A 22 -15.67 -13.85 28.44
C ALA A 22 -15.28 -15.09 29.25
N ASP A 23 -14.94 -14.88 30.53
CA ASP A 23 -14.59 -15.95 31.47
C ASP A 23 -15.82 -16.85 31.73
N PRO A 24 -15.71 -18.19 31.71
CA PRO A 24 -16.85 -19.11 31.93
C PRO A 24 -17.47 -19.05 33.33
N SER A 25 -17.08 -18.09 34.18
CA SER A 25 -17.65 -17.88 35.51
C SER A 25 -18.86 -16.92 35.53
N ASP A 26 -19.09 -16.16 34.46
CA ASP A 26 -20.30 -15.33 34.27
C ASP A 26 -21.41 -16.18 33.60
N ASP A 27 -21.95 -17.09 34.41
CA ASP A 27 -23.14 -17.88 34.10
C ASP A 27 -24.36 -17.02 34.45
N ASP A 28 -24.75 -16.12 33.55
CA ASP A 28 -26.09 -15.51 33.45
C ASP A 28 -26.04 -14.42 32.37
N ASP A 29 -26.90 -14.52 31.36
CA ASP A 29 -27.35 -13.46 30.45
C ASP A 29 -26.65 -12.10 30.60
N ALA A 30 -25.34 -12.05 30.29
CA ALA A 30 -24.59 -10.82 30.27
C ALA A 30 -25.17 -10.03 29.10
N ILE A 31 -26.09 -9.13 29.44
CA ILE A 31 -26.57 -8.05 28.59
C ILE A 31 -25.29 -7.46 28.03
N LEU A 32 -25.01 -7.77 26.77
CA LEU A 32 -23.86 -7.23 26.08
C LEU A 32 -23.99 -5.72 26.23
N ASP A 33 -22.99 -5.12 26.85
CA ASP A 33 -22.96 -3.69 27.13
C ASP A 33 -23.35 -2.97 25.83
N ASP A 34 -24.43 -2.16 25.85
CA ASP A 34 -24.93 -1.46 24.66
C ASP A 34 -23.80 -0.63 24.00
N ASP A 35 -22.81 -0.25 24.80
CA ASP A 35 -21.57 0.42 24.42
C ASP A 35 -20.68 -0.44 23.50
N ALA A 36 -20.68 -1.77 23.63
CA ALA A 36 -19.99 -2.68 22.70
C ALA A 36 -20.71 -2.77 21.35
N LEU A 37 -22.04 -2.67 21.33
CA LEU A 37 -22.82 -2.66 20.08
C LEU A 37 -22.70 -1.31 19.34
N PHE A 38 -22.34 -0.24 20.05
CA PHE A 38 -22.10 1.08 19.44
C PHE A 38 -20.95 1.08 18.41
N CYS A 39 -19.97 0.18 18.53
CA CYS A 39 -18.88 0.12 17.55
C CYS A 39 -19.22 -0.69 16.29
N VAL A 40 -20.36 -1.40 16.26
CA VAL A 40 -20.77 -2.24 15.12
C VAL A 40 -20.85 -1.43 13.81
N PRO A 41 -21.49 -0.23 13.76
CA PRO A 41 -21.53 0.57 12.53
C PRO A 41 -20.14 0.98 12.03
N HIS A 42 -19.23 1.33 12.96
CA HIS A 42 -17.85 1.69 12.63
C HIS A 42 -17.04 0.48 12.12
N LEU A 43 -17.31 -0.69 12.69
CA LEU A 43 -16.71 -1.94 12.24
C LEU A 43 -17.23 -2.34 10.85
N VAL A 44 -18.53 -2.18 10.59
CA VAL A 44 -19.15 -2.41 9.28
C VAL A 44 -18.54 -1.48 8.23
N GLU A 45 -18.40 -0.20 8.55
CA GLU A 45 -17.77 0.78 7.67
C GLU A 45 -16.31 0.40 7.37
N SER A 46 -15.54 0.08 8.42
CA SER A 46 -14.12 -0.32 8.28
C SER A 46 -13.97 -1.60 7.46
N ALA A 47 -14.79 -2.62 7.72
CA ALA A 47 -14.79 -3.87 6.97
C ALA A 47 -15.21 -3.66 5.51
N SER A 48 -16.22 -2.81 5.27
CA SER A 48 -16.67 -2.46 3.92
C SER A 48 -15.57 -1.74 3.13
N ASN A 49 -14.87 -0.81 3.77
CA ASN A 49 -13.74 -0.08 3.17
C ASN A 49 -12.57 -1.02 2.86
N LEU A 50 -12.25 -1.95 3.77
CA LEU A 50 -11.21 -2.95 3.57
C LEU A 50 -11.56 -3.88 2.40
N LEU A 51 -12.78 -4.43 2.38
CA LEU A 51 -13.25 -5.29 1.30
C LEU A 51 -13.27 -4.55 -0.04
N SER A 52 -13.74 -3.30 -0.06
CA SER A 52 -13.73 -2.47 -1.26
C SER A 52 -12.31 -2.25 -1.77
N SER A 53 -11.35 -1.98 -0.87
CA SER A 53 -9.94 -1.80 -1.21
C SER A 53 -9.32 -3.08 -1.76
N LEU A 54 -9.64 -4.24 -1.16
CA LEU A 54 -9.20 -5.54 -1.65
C LEU A 54 -9.75 -5.85 -3.04
N LEU A 55 -11.05 -5.63 -3.25
CA LEU A 55 -11.70 -5.85 -4.55
C LEU A 55 -11.16 -4.90 -5.61
N ALA A 56 -10.94 -3.63 -5.26
CA ALA A 56 -10.30 -2.66 -6.15
C ALA A 56 -8.89 -3.11 -6.53
N LEU A 57 -8.10 -3.59 -5.57
CA LEU A 57 -6.76 -4.10 -5.81
C LEU A 57 -6.77 -5.31 -6.75
N ILE A 58 -7.64 -6.28 -6.48
CA ILE A 58 -7.82 -7.47 -7.34
C ILE A 58 -8.24 -7.04 -8.76
N SER A 59 -9.14 -6.06 -8.88
CA SER A 59 -9.57 -5.54 -10.18
C SER A 59 -8.42 -4.87 -10.95
N HIS A 60 -7.53 -4.17 -10.24
CA HIS A 60 -6.36 -3.51 -10.85
C HIS A 60 -5.33 -4.52 -11.36
N HIS A 61 -5.13 -5.62 -10.65
CA HIS A 61 -4.24 -6.70 -11.07
C HIS A 61 -4.86 -7.69 -12.06
N THR A 62 -6.12 -7.47 -12.46
CA THR A 62 -6.76 -8.28 -13.51
C THR A 62 -6.42 -7.67 -14.88
N PRO A 63 -5.56 -8.30 -15.71
CA PRO A 63 -5.18 -7.74 -17.00
C PRO A 63 -6.40 -7.55 -17.91
N ALA A 64 -6.39 -6.49 -18.74
CA ALA A 64 -7.44 -6.21 -19.71
C ALA A 64 -7.61 -7.39 -20.68
N ARG A 65 -8.77 -8.04 -20.65
CA ARG A 65 -9.00 -9.35 -21.29
C ARG A 65 -9.45 -9.25 -22.75
N THR A 66 -9.18 -10.32 -23.51
CA THR A 66 -9.75 -10.58 -24.84
C THR A 66 -11.24 -10.92 -24.75
N GLN A 67 -11.97 -10.75 -25.86
CA GLN A 67 -13.45 -10.71 -25.92
C GLN A 67 -14.17 -12.03 -25.55
N SER A 68 -13.43 -13.13 -25.33
CA SER A 68 -14.01 -14.44 -25.02
C SER A 68 -14.62 -14.49 -23.61
N LEU A 69 -15.88 -14.90 -23.53
CA LEU A 69 -16.64 -15.10 -22.29
C LEU A 69 -16.17 -16.31 -21.47
N GLN A 70 -15.45 -17.24 -22.08
CA GLN A 70 -15.05 -18.52 -21.47
C GLN A 70 -13.70 -18.43 -20.73
N ASP A 71 -12.81 -17.51 -21.13
CA ASP A 71 -11.57 -17.19 -20.40
C ASP A 71 -11.80 -16.24 -19.21
N ARG A 72 -13.07 -15.92 -18.88
CA ARG A 72 -13.41 -14.93 -17.86
C ARG A 72 -13.25 -15.40 -16.42
N LEU A 73 -13.00 -16.68 -16.21
CA LEU A 73 -12.86 -17.26 -14.88
C LEU A 73 -11.60 -18.11 -14.83
N ASN A 74 -10.44 -17.51 -15.10
CA ASN A 74 -9.24 -18.12 -14.55
C ASN A 74 -9.37 -18.00 -13.03
N PRO A 75 -9.54 -19.11 -12.29
CA PRO A 75 -9.81 -19.05 -10.86
C PRO A 75 -8.66 -18.29 -10.20
N PHE A 76 -9.03 -17.23 -9.49
CA PHE A 76 -8.06 -16.46 -8.75
C PHE A 76 -7.59 -17.31 -7.58
N ASP A 77 -6.32 -17.73 -7.64
CA ASP A 77 -5.76 -18.57 -6.60
C ASP A 77 -5.59 -17.77 -5.31
N TRP A 78 -5.85 -18.39 -4.17
CA TRP A 78 -5.72 -17.73 -2.87
C TRP A 78 -4.28 -17.32 -2.59
N HIS A 79 -3.31 -18.04 -3.14
CA HIS A 79 -1.90 -17.67 -3.18
C HIS A 79 -1.70 -16.25 -3.74
N ALA A 80 -2.36 -15.96 -4.87
CA ALA A 80 -2.27 -14.67 -5.53
C ALA A 80 -2.90 -13.55 -4.67
N VAL A 81 -4.00 -13.84 -3.96
CA VAL A 81 -4.61 -12.90 -3.00
C VAL A 81 -3.59 -12.53 -1.91
N ILE A 82 -2.95 -13.52 -1.27
CA ILE A 82 -1.96 -13.28 -0.21
C ILE A 82 -0.80 -12.43 -0.72
N ASP A 83 -0.28 -12.75 -1.91
CA ASP A 83 0.82 -12.01 -2.51
C ASP A 83 0.46 -10.55 -2.81
N MET A 84 -0.74 -10.31 -3.34
CA MET A 84 -1.24 -8.97 -3.64
C MET A 84 -1.49 -8.14 -2.38
N VAL A 85 -2.16 -8.72 -1.39
CA VAL A 85 -2.41 -8.04 -0.11
C VAL A 85 -1.08 -7.67 0.57
N ALA A 86 -0.12 -8.59 0.57
CA ALA A 86 1.21 -8.33 1.10
C ALA A 86 1.95 -7.21 0.36
N SER A 87 1.83 -7.17 -0.96
CA SER A 87 2.48 -6.14 -1.78
C SER A 87 1.93 -4.74 -1.50
N CYS A 88 0.64 -4.63 -1.16
CA CYS A 88 -0.02 -3.35 -0.93
C CYS A 88 0.11 -2.86 0.52
N GLY A 89 0.43 -3.76 1.45
CA GLY A 89 0.58 -3.45 2.87
C GLY A 89 -0.74 -2.96 3.48
N LEU A 90 -1.83 -3.62 3.08
CA LEU A 90 -3.20 -3.33 3.53
C LEU A 90 -3.52 -3.98 4.89
N VAL A 91 -2.72 -4.98 5.28
CA VAL A 91 -2.94 -5.90 6.40
C VAL A 91 -1.60 -6.13 7.10
N ASP A 92 -1.63 -6.35 8.42
CA ASP A 92 -0.42 -6.59 9.20
C ASP A 92 0.15 -7.99 9.00
N ALA A 93 1.44 -8.16 9.32
CA ALA A 93 2.15 -9.44 9.14
C ALA A 93 1.51 -10.58 9.97
N THR A 94 1.03 -10.27 11.17
CA THR A 94 0.35 -11.21 12.08
C THR A 94 -0.98 -11.69 11.51
N GLU A 95 -1.79 -10.75 11.01
CA GLU A 95 -3.09 -11.03 10.40
C GLU A 95 -2.92 -11.85 9.11
N LEU A 96 -1.96 -11.48 8.25
CA LEU A 96 -1.69 -12.23 7.04
C LEU A 96 -1.15 -13.64 7.35
N SER A 97 -0.34 -13.81 8.39
CA SER A 97 0.13 -15.11 8.86
C SER A 97 -1.03 -16.01 9.31
N ASN A 98 -1.99 -15.45 10.07
CA ASN A 98 -3.18 -16.19 10.49
C ASN A 98 -4.05 -16.63 9.31
N VAL A 99 -4.26 -15.73 8.34
CA VAL A 99 -4.99 -16.05 7.10
C VAL A 99 -4.25 -17.13 6.31
N LYS A 100 -2.94 -16.99 6.14
CA LYS A 100 -2.10 -17.99 5.46
C LYS A 100 -2.24 -19.36 6.12
N ALA A 101 -2.05 -19.45 7.43
CA ALA A 101 -2.14 -20.72 8.16
C ALA A 101 -3.53 -21.39 8.00
N ARG A 102 -4.61 -20.60 8.03
CA ARG A 102 -5.97 -21.11 7.80
C ARG A 102 -6.17 -21.60 6.37
N MET A 103 -5.65 -20.87 5.39
CA MET A 103 -5.75 -21.28 3.99
C MET A 103 -4.91 -22.52 3.70
N GLU A 104 -3.73 -22.63 4.30
CA GLU A 104 -2.87 -23.82 4.19
C GLU A 104 -3.53 -25.07 4.78
N ALA A 105 -4.29 -24.92 5.87
CA ALA A 105 -5.04 -26.01 6.47
C ALA A 105 -6.15 -26.55 5.55
N ILE A 106 -6.72 -25.71 4.67
CA ILE A 106 -7.83 -26.07 3.78
C ILE A 106 -7.31 -26.52 2.41
N TYR A 107 -6.36 -25.77 1.84
CA TYR A 107 -5.92 -25.90 0.45
C TYR A 107 -4.53 -26.50 0.28
N GLY A 108 -3.77 -26.66 1.37
CA GLY A 108 -2.41 -27.22 1.36
C GLY A 108 -1.31 -26.16 1.53
N PRO A 109 -0.06 -26.60 1.77
CA PRO A 109 1.04 -25.72 2.13
C PRO A 109 1.41 -24.75 1.01
N TYR A 110 1.81 -23.53 1.37
CA TYR A 110 2.19 -22.49 0.45
C TYR A 110 3.46 -21.76 0.91
N ASP A 111 4.54 -21.95 0.16
CA ASP A 111 5.76 -21.19 0.41
C ASP A 111 5.71 -19.85 -0.32
N SER A 112 5.63 -18.77 0.45
CA SER A 112 5.66 -17.41 -0.10
C SER A 112 6.38 -16.46 0.84
N PRO A 113 7.23 -15.56 0.31
CA PRO A 113 7.90 -14.52 1.09
C PRO A 113 6.97 -13.35 1.42
N ALA A 114 5.64 -13.47 1.21
CA ALA A 114 4.65 -12.43 1.46
C ALA A 114 4.79 -11.76 2.84
N ILE A 115 4.94 -12.54 3.91
CA ILE A 115 5.07 -12.03 5.28
C ILE A 115 6.35 -11.20 5.43
N SER A 116 7.48 -11.71 4.94
CA SER A 116 8.77 -10.99 4.96
C SER A 116 8.69 -9.67 4.20
N ARG A 117 7.95 -9.62 3.08
CA ARG A 117 7.74 -8.37 2.32
C ARG A 117 6.98 -7.31 3.12
N ILE A 118 5.97 -7.71 3.91
CA ILE A 118 5.25 -6.78 4.79
C ILE A 118 6.19 -6.22 5.85
N GLU A 119 6.97 -7.08 6.52
CA GLU A 119 7.89 -6.67 7.57
C GLU A 119 8.96 -5.69 7.04
N MET A 120 9.56 -5.99 5.88
CA MET A 120 10.51 -5.10 5.23
C MET A 120 9.89 -3.74 4.89
N ARG A 121 8.64 -3.73 4.41
CA ARG A 121 7.92 -2.50 4.08
C ARG A 121 7.59 -1.69 5.34
N ALA A 122 7.17 -2.35 6.42
CA ALA A 122 6.91 -1.70 7.70
C ALA A 122 8.19 -1.04 8.24
N ALA A 123 9.31 -1.75 8.21
CA ALA A 123 10.62 -1.22 8.59
C ALA A 123 11.05 -0.05 7.69
N ALA A 124 10.88 -0.16 6.37
CA ALA A 124 11.19 0.92 5.44
C ALA A 124 10.32 2.16 5.67
N ARG A 125 9.02 1.99 5.92
CA ARG A 125 8.11 3.08 6.26
C ARG A 125 8.51 3.78 7.55
N SER A 126 8.85 3.02 8.59
CA SER A 126 9.33 3.58 9.87
C SER A 126 10.61 4.39 9.67
N ARG A 127 11.56 3.92 8.85
CA ARG A 127 12.78 4.67 8.53
C ARG A 127 12.51 5.97 7.77
N VAL A 128 11.57 5.95 6.82
CA VAL A 128 11.17 7.15 6.09
C VAL A 128 10.47 8.15 7.00
N ALA A 129 9.58 7.67 7.89
CA ALA A 129 8.91 8.52 8.87
C ALA A 129 9.92 9.20 9.81
N ALA A 130 10.89 8.44 10.35
CA ALA A 130 11.94 8.99 11.20
C ALA A 130 12.81 10.03 10.47
N ALA A 131 13.15 9.78 9.19
CA ALA A 131 13.91 10.74 8.39
C ALA A 131 13.10 12.00 8.03
N LEU A 132 11.77 11.88 7.94
CA LEU A 132 10.88 13.04 7.72
C LEU A 132 10.79 13.90 8.98
N GLU A 133 10.68 13.29 10.17
CA GLU A 133 10.70 14.01 11.44
C GLU A 133 12.04 14.76 11.65
N GLU A 134 13.18 14.11 11.36
CA GLU A 134 14.49 14.76 11.39
C GLU A 134 14.61 15.90 10.37
N GLY A 135 13.97 15.75 9.20
CA GLY A 135 13.94 16.79 8.16
C GLY A 135 13.03 17.98 8.50
N ASP A 136 11.91 17.74 9.16
CA ASP A 136 10.99 18.79 9.61
C ASP A 136 11.65 19.68 10.66
N ASP A 137 12.44 19.12 11.58
CA ASP A 137 13.23 19.89 12.55
C ASP A 137 14.24 20.84 11.88
N LEU A 138 14.83 20.44 10.75
CA LEU A 138 15.77 21.27 9.97
C LEU A 138 15.06 22.36 9.14
N LEU A 139 13.82 22.13 8.72
CA LEU A 139 13.00 23.12 7.99
C LEU A 139 12.68 24.35 8.85
N PHE A 140 12.53 24.18 10.16
CA PHE A 140 12.28 25.29 11.09
C PHE A 140 13.55 26.01 11.56
N GLU A 141 14.74 25.43 11.39
CA GLU A 141 16.01 26.10 11.71
C GLU A 141 16.50 27.03 10.59
N PHE A 142 16.12 26.75 9.33
CA PHE A 142 16.45 27.60 8.16
C PHE A 142 15.66 28.92 8.11
N ALA A 143 14.59 29.05 8.90
CA ALA A 143 13.79 30.27 9.02
C ALA A 143 14.31 31.27 10.06
N ARG A 144 15.56 31.11 10.55
CA ARG A 144 16.19 32.21 11.29
C ARG A 144 16.48 33.35 10.32
N PRO A 145 15.95 34.57 10.55
CA PRO A 145 16.25 35.70 9.68
C PRO A 145 17.76 35.87 9.63
N ILE A 146 18.29 35.93 8.41
CA ILE A 146 19.64 36.39 8.13
C ILE A 146 19.80 37.69 8.91
N GLN A 147 20.62 37.69 9.96
CA GLN A 147 21.07 38.94 10.56
C GLN A 147 21.88 39.64 9.48
N GLU A 148 21.22 40.57 8.80
CA GLU A 148 21.82 41.56 7.90
C GLU A 148 23.04 42.14 8.61
N GLY A 149 24.21 41.91 8.00
CA GLY A 149 25.48 42.28 8.58
C GLY A 149 25.59 43.78 8.77
N ALA A 150 26.04 44.18 9.97
CA ALA A 150 26.95 45.31 10.06
C ALA A 150 28.36 44.76 9.85
N ASP A 151 28.99 45.24 8.77
CA ASP A 151 30.42 45.35 8.57
C ASP A 151 31.20 44.08 8.20
N ASN A 152 31.29 43.81 6.89
CA ASN A 152 32.53 43.29 6.30
C ASN A 152 32.71 43.78 4.85
N PRO A 153 33.63 44.71 4.58
CA PRO A 153 33.94 45.17 3.25
C PRO A 153 35.11 44.36 2.72
N LEU A 154 34.85 43.22 2.08
CA LEU A 154 35.80 42.55 1.19
C LEU A 154 35.09 41.34 0.62
N LEU A 155 34.76 41.40 -0.67
CA LEU A 155 35.03 40.35 -1.66
C LEU A 155 34.53 40.86 -3.01
N ASP A 156 35.45 41.56 -3.66
CA ASP A 156 35.38 41.98 -5.06
C ASP A 156 35.40 40.73 -5.95
N PHE A 157 34.23 40.14 -6.21
CA PHE A 157 34.11 39.04 -7.16
C PHE A 157 33.96 39.59 -8.58
N THR A 158 35.12 39.84 -9.17
CA THR A 158 35.27 39.98 -10.62
C THR A 158 34.70 38.77 -11.34
N ARG A 159 33.81 39.04 -12.29
CA ARG A 159 33.06 38.09 -13.11
C ARG A 159 33.98 37.49 -14.19
N PRO A 160 34.23 36.18 -14.26
CA PRO A 160 34.92 35.60 -15.42
C PRO A 160 33.91 35.33 -16.53
N THR A 161 34.02 36.08 -17.63
CA THR A 161 33.45 35.72 -18.93
C THR A 161 34.33 34.67 -19.59
N ALA A 162 33.83 33.44 -19.80
CA ALA A 162 34.54 32.41 -20.56
C ALA A 162 33.66 31.78 -21.66
N ARG A 163 33.96 32.22 -22.89
CA ARG A 163 33.91 31.57 -24.21
C ARG A 163 33.11 30.27 -24.38
N ARG A 164 32.10 30.35 -25.27
CA ARG A 164 31.53 29.23 -26.04
C ARG A 164 32.59 28.61 -26.96
N PRO A 165 32.69 27.26 -27.06
CA PRO A 165 33.35 26.62 -28.18
C PRO A 165 32.41 26.54 -29.40
N ALA A 166 32.95 26.86 -30.57
CA ALA A 166 32.33 26.68 -31.87
C ALA A 166 32.17 25.18 -32.16
N ARG A 167 30.99 24.77 -32.64
CA ARG A 167 30.74 23.44 -33.16
C ARG A 167 30.66 23.58 -34.68
N ASP A 168 31.71 23.14 -35.34
CA ASP A 168 31.79 23.03 -36.79
C ASP A 168 30.70 22.08 -37.30
N VAL A 169 29.98 22.55 -38.32
CA VAL A 169 28.99 21.80 -39.09
C VAL A 169 29.64 21.56 -40.46
N ALA A 170 29.91 20.29 -40.77
CA ALA A 170 30.14 19.77 -42.11
C ALA A 170 29.10 18.64 -42.30
N GLU A 171 28.12 18.84 -43.18
CA GLU A 171 28.11 18.36 -44.58
C GLU A 171 28.18 16.82 -44.65
N GLU A 172 27.01 16.19 -44.81
CA GLU A 172 26.52 15.60 -46.07
C GLU A 172 26.95 14.14 -46.20
N GLU A 173 25.99 13.21 -46.09
CA GLU A 173 25.96 12.05 -46.99
C GLU A 173 24.52 11.53 -47.11
N GLU A 174 23.99 11.81 -48.29
CA GLU A 174 22.80 11.28 -48.92
C GLU A 174 23.02 9.79 -49.21
N ILE A 175 22.17 8.91 -48.68
CA ILE A 175 22.08 7.53 -49.16
C ILE A 175 20.63 7.29 -49.59
N ASP A 176 20.46 7.50 -50.89
CA ASP A 176 19.38 6.99 -51.71
C ASP A 176 19.68 5.52 -52.02
N SER A 177 18.72 4.62 -51.77
CA SER A 177 18.72 3.27 -52.35
C SER A 177 17.28 2.78 -52.39
N ASP A 178 16.61 3.18 -53.46
CA ASP A 178 15.51 2.45 -54.08
C ASP A 178 15.90 0.98 -54.40
N ASP A 179 14.87 0.15 -54.44
CA ASP A 179 14.78 -1.17 -55.06
C ASP A 179 15.55 -2.36 -54.45
N LEU A 180 14.80 -3.38 -54.03
CA LEU A 180 14.77 -4.67 -54.75
C LEU A 180 13.59 -5.55 -54.29
N ASP A 181 12.78 -5.92 -55.28
CA ASP A 181 11.67 -6.88 -55.32
C ASP A 181 11.88 -8.21 -54.58
N SER A 182 10.81 -8.73 -53.94
CA SER A 182 10.09 -9.98 -54.33
C SER A 182 9.07 -10.41 -53.28
#